data_AF-A0A317SWG5-F1
#
_entry.id   AF-A0A317SWG5-F1
#
_cell.length_a   1.000
_cell.length_b   1.000
_cell.length_c   1.000
_cell.angle_alpha   90.00
_cell.angle_beta   90.00
_cell.angle_gamma   90.00
#
_symmetry.space_group_name_H-M   'P 1'
#
loop_
_entity.id
_entity.type
_entity.pdbx_description
1 polymer ?
#
loop_
_entity_poly.entity_id
_entity_poly.type
_entity_poly.pdbx_seq_one_letter_code
_entity_poly.pdbx_strand_id
1 'polypeptide(L)'
;MAPRKVLNLSRVKVYAEITILLDRLSKIPTPSDYQAGIPSELTSGGIENAPKPIVQRHKWHCKVAELHHLLSRLQLVFRPDSLKMKPGAEWVLSYYPPDPECFSSWESLLHDDMKRVSSVIRDNDAKIARICQWLSDGMALARGDLDGMRRSIIVSRMESLGEEWALLEAKSEAAVLWFDSKWFVDRRRK
;
A
#
# COMPACT_ATOMS: atom_id res chain seq x y z
N MET A 1 15.81 -14.24 -22.60
CA MET A 1 14.76 -13.81 -21.66
C MET A 1 15.14 -12.44 -21.12
N ALA A 2 14.36 -11.40 -21.41
CA ALA A 2 14.65 -10.06 -20.89
C ALA A 2 14.36 -10.00 -19.38
N PRO A 3 15.23 -9.42 -18.55
CA PRO A 3 14.94 -9.21 -17.14
C PRO A 3 13.81 -8.18 -17.03
N ARG A 4 12.64 -8.61 -16.54
CA ARG A 4 11.62 -7.66 -16.07
C ARG A 4 12.27 -6.84 -14.97
N LYS A 5 12.38 -5.53 -15.17
CA LYS A 5 12.66 -4.56 -14.10
C LYS A 5 11.64 -4.84 -13.00
N VAL A 6 12.04 -5.54 -11.95
CA VAL A 6 11.31 -5.53 -10.69
C VAL A 6 11.31 -4.07 -10.28
N LEU A 7 10.15 -3.43 -10.38
CA LEU A 7 9.96 -2.05 -9.93
C LEU A 7 10.55 -1.98 -8.52
N ASN A 8 11.58 -1.16 -8.34
CA ASN A 8 12.26 -0.96 -7.07
C ASN A 8 11.40 -0.06 -6.14
N LEU A 9 10.13 -0.47 -6.01
CA LEU A 9 9.04 0.21 -5.34
C LEU A 9 8.98 -0.37 -3.92
N SER A 10 9.23 0.47 -2.93
CA SER A 10 8.96 0.11 -1.54
C SER A 10 7.65 0.73 -1.09
N ARG A 11 7.01 0.13 -0.09
CA ARG A 11 5.78 0.66 0.51
C ARG A 11 5.97 2.09 1.02
N VAL A 12 7.14 2.38 1.59
CA VAL A 12 7.55 3.71 2.04
C VAL A 12 7.62 4.72 0.90
N LYS A 13 8.15 4.33 -0.28
CA LYS A 13 8.18 5.20 -1.46
C LYS A 13 6.76 5.49 -1.95
N VAL A 14 5.88 4.48 -1.99
CA VAL A 14 4.47 4.67 -2.36
C VAL A 14 3.78 5.65 -1.41
N TYR A 15 3.96 5.46 -0.09
CA TYR A 15 3.44 6.37 0.92
C TYR A 15 3.97 7.81 0.75
N ALA A 16 5.27 7.99 0.50
CA ALA A 16 5.88 9.30 0.28
C ALA A 16 5.30 10.00 -0.95
N GLU A 17 5.17 9.29 -2.08
CA GLU A 17 4.56 9.83 -3.31
C GLU A 17 3.10 10.23 -3.10
N ILE A 18 2.29 9.38 -2.45
CA ILE A 18 0.90 9.71 -2.12
C ILE A 18 0.84 10.97 -1.23
N THR A 19 1.73 11.07 -0.25
CA THR A 19 1.80 12.22 0.66
C THR A 19 2.13 13.52 -0.09
N ILE A 20 3.08 13.48 -1.02
CA ILE A 20 3.42 14.62 -1.88
C ILE A 20 2.23 15.02 -2.75
N LEU A 21 1.50 14.06 -3.31
CA LEU A 21 0.32 14.34 -4.13
C LEU A 21 -0.80 14.96 -3.29
N LEU A 22 -1.05 14.44 -2.09
CA LEU A 22 -2.03 15.02 -1.16
C LEU A 22 -1.70 16.46 -0.78
N ASP A 23 -0.43 16.78 -0.49
CA ASP A 23 0.02 18.16 -0.23
C ASP A 23 -0.20 19.09 -1.43
N ARG A 24 -0.03 18.59 -2.65
CA ARG A 24 -0.32 19.38 -3.85
C ARG A 24 -1.81 19.64 -4.03
N LEU A 25 -2.65 18.62 -3.77
CA LEU A 25 -4.10 18.72 -3.93
C LEU A 25 -4.73 19.58 -2.82
N SER A 26 -4.17 19.60 -1.61
CA SER A 26 -4.69 20.42 -0.49
C SER A 26 -4.57 21.93 -0.74
N LYS A 27 -3.71 22.35 -1.68
CA LYS A 27 -3.56 23.75 -2.11
C LYS A 27 -4.66 24.18 -3.09
N ILE A 28 -5.45 23.24 -3.62
CA ILE A 28 -6.55 23.53 -4.53
C ILE A 28 -7.80 23.78 -3.67
N PRO A 29 -8.56 24.87 -3.92
CA PRO A 29 -9.82 25.12 -3.23
C PRO A 29 -10.76 23.93 -3.29
N THR A 30 -11.48 23.66 -2.20
CA THR A 30 -12.55 22.65 -2.23
C THR A 30 -13.68 23.11 -3.15
N PRO A 31 -14.54 22.20 -3.65
CA PRO A 31 -15.71 22.57 -4.44
C PRO A 31 -16.57 23.62 -3.73
N SER A 32 -16.74 23.47 -2.41
CA SER A 32 -17.49 24.41 -1.57
C SER A 32 -16.81 25.77 -1.46
N ASP A 33 -15.49 25.83 -1.25
CA ASP A 33 -14.75 27.11 -1.19
C ASP A 33 -14.79 27.84 -2.53
N TYR A 34 -14.64 27.09 -3.64
CA TYR A 34 -14.77 27.64 -4.97
C TYR A 34 -16.18 28.20 -5.19
N GLN A 35 -17.22 27.45 -4.81
CA GLN A 35 -18.61 27.88 -4.97
C GLN A 35 -18.93 29.12 -4.11
N ALA A 36 -18.42 29.20 -2.88
CA ALA A 36 -18.59 30.35 -1.99
C ALA A 36 -17.93 31.63 -2.53
N GLY A 37 -16.92 31.50 -3.39
CA GLY A 37 -16.26 32.64 -4.05
C GLY A 37 -16.96 33.15 -5.32
N ILE A 38 -18.06 32.51 -5.77
CA ILE A 38 -18.79 32.93 -6.96
C ILE A 38 -19.88 33.94 -6.58
N PRO A 39 -20.02 35.08 -7.27
CA PRO A 39 -21.13 36.01 -7.09
C PRO A 39 -22.49 35.30 -7.19
N SER A 40 -23.38 35.54 -6.23
CA SER A 40 -24.65 34.84 -6.12
C SER A 40 -25.58 35.03 -7.32
N GLU A 41 -25.44 36.14 -8.05
CA GLU A 41 -26.22 36.39 -9.27
C GLU A 41 -25.94 35.34 -10.35
N LEU A 42 -24.69 34.86 -10.42
CA LEU A 42 -24.23 33.88 -11.41
C LEU A 42 -24.62 32.44 -11.05
N THR A 43 -25.09 32.19 -9.83
CA THR A 43 -25.52 30.87 -9.34
C THR A 43 -26.92 30.87 -8.74
N SER A 44 -27.72 31.90 -9.05
CA SER A 44 -29.06 32.13 -8.50
C SER A 44 -30.04 30.97 -8.77
N GLY A 45 -29.78 30.15 -9.79
CA GLY A 45 -30.50 28.91 -10.08
C GLY A 45 -29.74 27.62 -9.74
N GLY A 46 -28.64 27.67 -8.98
CA GLY A 46 -27.73 26.54 -8.77
C GLY A 46 -26.49 26.58 -9.67
N ILE A 47 -25.44 25.86 -9.28
CA ILE A 47 -24.13 25.89 -9.96
C ILE A 47 -24.19 25.25 -11.35
N GLU A 48 -25.15 24.36 -11.58
CA GLU A 48 -25.46 23.73 -12.86
C GLU A 48 -26.01 24.72 -13.91
N ASN A 49 -26.61 25.82 -13.46
CA ASN A 49 -27.20 26.85 -14.30
C ASN A 49 -26.27 28.06 -14.50
N ALA A 50 -25.08 28.04 -13.89
CA ALA A 50 -24.07 29.07 -14.04
C ALA A 50 -23.47 29.09 -15.46
N PRO A 51 -22.78 30.17 -15.87
CA PRO A 51 -21.99 30.21 -17.10
C PRO A 51 -21.08 28.98 -17.26
N LYS A 52 -20.98 28.44 -18.48
CA LYS A 52 -20.20 27.22 -18.78
C LYS A 52 -18.79 27.18 -18.16
N PRO A 53 -17.98 28.27 -18.16
CA PRO A 53 -16.66 28.24 -17.53
C PRO A 53 -16.71 27.95 -16.03
N ILE A 54 -17.72 28.48 -15.33
CA ILE A 54 -17.92 28.29 -13.90
C ILE A 54 -18.30 26.83 -13.62
N VAL A 55 -19.24 26.28 -14.39
CA VAL A 55 -19.67 24.88 -14.30
C VAL A 55 -18.48 23.94 -14.52
N GLN A 56 -17.68 24.19 -15.57
CA GLN A 56 -16.52 23.35 -15.89
C GLN A 56 -15.46 23.39 -14.80
N ARG A 57 -15.19 24.57 -14.24
CA ARG A 57 -14.22 24.73 -13.15
C ARG A 57 -14.71 24.07 -11.87
N HIS A 58 -15.98 24.23 -11.50
CA HIS A 58 -16.57 23.51 -10.36
C HIS A 58 -16.45 21.98 -10.53
N LYS A 59 -16.80 21.45 -11.72
CA LYS A 59 -16.62 20.02 -12.03
C LYS A 59 -15.18 19.56 -11.88
N TRP A 60 -14.21 20.38 -12.27
CA TRP A 60 -12.79 20.09 -12.05
C TRP A 60 -12.43 20.04 -10.56
N HIS A 61 -12.91 21.00 -9.76
CA HIS A 61 -12.74 20.97 -8.30
C HIS A 61 -13.38 19.71 -7.67
N CYS A 62 -14.55 19.27 -8.13
CA CYS A 62 -15.16 18.02 -7.68
C CYS A 62 -14.27 16.81 -7.98
N LYS A 63 -13.69 16.73 -9.19
CA LYS A 63 -12.75 15.65 -9.56
C LYS A 63 -11.49 15.67 -8.70
N VAL A 64 -10.97 16.85 -8.38
CA VAL A 64 -9.82 17.03 -7.48
C VAL A 64 -10.15 16.53 -6.08
N ALA A 65 -11.31 16.89 -5.53
CA ALA A 65 -11.75 16.46 -4.21
C ALA A 65 -11.95 14.93 -4.14
N GLU A 66 -12.52 14.33 -5.19
CA GLU A 66 -12.64 12.87 -5.32
C GLU A 66 -11.26 12.21 -5.31
N LEU A 67 -10.32 12.71 -6.13
CA LEU A 67 -8.94 12.20 -6.16
C LEU A 67 -8.24 12.33 -4.80
N HIS A 68 -8.41 13.48 -4.12
CA HIS A 68 -7.86 13.69 -2.79
C HIS A 68 -8.40 12.65 -1.80
N HIS A 69 -9.71 12.41 -1.77
CA HIS A 69 -10.33 11.41 -0.92
C HIS A 69 -9.78 10.00 -1.17
N LEU A 70 -9.65 9.60 -2.44
CA LEU A 70 -9.11 8.28 -2.82
C LEU A 70 -7.64 8.13 -2.39
N LEU A 71 -6.82 9.17 -2.61
CA LEU A 71 -5.42 9.16 -2.19
C LEU A 71 -5.26 9.13 -0.67
N SER A 72 -6.12 9.82 0.10
CA SER A 72 -6.12 9.76 1.56
C SER A 72 -6.37 8.34 2.07
N ARG A 73 -7.30 7.61 1.46
CA ARG A 73 -7.57 6.22 1.84
C ARG A 73 -6.39 5.31 1.53
N LEU A 74 -5.80 5.44 0.34
CA LEU A 74 -4.59 4.69 -0.01
C LEU A 74 -3.42 5.03 0.93
N GLN A 75 -3.26 6.29 1.31
CA GLN A 75 -2.21 6.71 2.24
C GLN A 75 -2.27 5.90 3.55
N LEU A 76 -3.47 5.65 4.09
CA LEU A 76 -3.64 4.93 5.36
C LEU A 76 -3.14 3.48 5.30
N VAL A 77 -3.40 2.76 4.21
CA VAL A 77 -2.97 1.36 4.07
C VAL A 77 -1.47 1.25 3.78
N PHE A 78 -0.90 2.22 3.06
CA PHE A 78 0.52 2.27 2.72
C PHE A 78 1.42 2.86 3.81
N ARG A 79 0.83 3.37 4.91
CA ARG A 79 1.59 3.86 6.07
C ARG A 79 2.62 2.82 6.55
N PRO A 80 3.87 3.22 6.82
CA PRO A 80 4.91 2.28 7.26
C PRO A 80 4.51 1.50 8.53
N ASP A 81 3.70 2.12 9.39
CA ASP A 81 3.22 1.59 10.66
C ASP A 81 1.84 0.92 10.62
N SER A 82 1.26 0.70 9.43
CA SER A 82 -0.12 0.20 9.31
C SER A 82 -0.34 -1.22 9.82
N LEU A 83 0.71 -2.03 9.94
CA LEU A 83 0.62 -3.36 10.54
C LEU A 83 1.91 -3.73 11.30
N LYS A 84 1.75 -4.19 12.54
CA LYS A 84 2.81 -4.82 13.32
C LYS A 84 2.35 -6.20 13.74
N MET A 85 3.09 -7.23 13.36
CA MET A 85 2.86 -8.60 13.83
C MET A 85 3.75 -8.91 15.02
N LYS A 86 3.23 -9.66 15.99
CA LYS A 86 4.06 -10.20 17.07
C LYS A 86 5.01 -11.25 16.48
N PRO A 87 6.30 -11.26 16.87
CA PRO A 87 7.20 -12.37 16.55
C PRO A 87 6.62 -13.68 17.09
N GLY A 88 6.66 -14.75 16.31
CA GLY A 88 6.09 -16.03 16.75
C GLY A 88 6.46 -17.18 15.83
N ALA A 89 6.83 -18.31 16.43
CA ALA A 89 7.21 -19.52 15.71
C ALA A 89 6.00 -20.24 15.09
N GLU A 90 4.83 -20.18 15.73
CA GLU A 90 3.68 -21.06 15.42
C GLU A 90 3.25 -21.00 13.95
N TRP A 91 3.15 -19.80 13.38
CA TRP A 91 2.78 -19.66 11.98
C TRP A 91 3.94 -20.05 11.04
N VAL A 92 5.19 -19.71 11.36
CA VAL A 92 6.36 -20.10 10.56
C VAL A 92 6.46 -21.62 10.50
N LEU A 93 6.33 -22.29 11.65
CA LEU A 93 6.39 -23.75 11.80
C LEU A 93 5.18 -24.45 11.15
N SER A 94 4.02 -23.80 11.10
CA SER A 94 2.82 -24.35 10.45
C SER A 94 2.90 -24.31 8.93
N TYR A 95 3.46 -23.24 8.34
CA TYR A 95 3.57 -23.11 6.88
C TYR A 95 4.86 -23.70 6.31
N TYR A 96 5.92 -23.75 7.12
CA TYR A 96 7.24 -24.27 6.77
C TYR A 96 7.65 -25.31 7.84
N PRO A 97 7.16 -26.55 7.73
CA PRO A 97 7.41 -27.57 8.73
C PRO A 97 8.91 -27.95 8.81
N PRO A 98 9.38 -28.41 9.98
CA PRO A 98 10.75 -28.88 10.16
C PRO A 98 11.10 -30.03 9.25
N ASP A 99 12.30 -29.98 8.69
CA ASP A 99 12.93 -31.14 8.09
C ASP A 99 13.33 -32.12 9.21
N PRO A 100 12.75 -33.34 9.25
CA PRO A 100 13.07 -34.34 10.27
C PRO A 100 14.54 -34.74 10.30
N GLU A 101 15.26 -34.61 9.19
CA GLU A 101 16.68 -34.98 9.09
C GLU A 101 17.60 -33.95 9.79
N CYS A 102 17.09 -32.74 10.04
CA CYS A 102 17.83 -31.64 10.62
C CYS A 102 17.90 -31.65 12.16
N PHE A 103 17.24 -32.60 12.83
CA PHE A 103 17.32 -32.77 14.30
C PHE A 103 18.61 -33.45 14.78
N SER A 104 19.53 -33.75 13.86
CA SER A 104 20.79 -34.45 14.13
C SER A 104 21.86 -33.60 14.82
N SER A 105 21.84 -32.28 14.65
CA SER A 105 22.74 -31.36 15.36
C SER A 105 22.18 -29.94 15.51
N TRP A 106 22.81 -29.15 16.38
CA TRP A 106 22.49 -27.73 16.56
C TRP A 106 22.74 -26.91 15.28
N GLU A 107 23.81 -27.21 14.53
CA GLU A 107 24.11 -26.57 13.25
C GLU A 107 23.06 -26.91 12.18
N SER A 108 22.61 -28.17 12.12
CA SER A 108 21.56 -28.60 11.20
C SER A 108 20.24 -27.90 11.50
N LEU A 109 19.88 -27.75 12.79
CA LEU A 109 18.68 -27.03 13.21
C LEU A 109 18.75 -25.53 12.88
N LEU A 110 19.90 -24.89 13.11
CA LEU A 110 20.13 -23.49 12.73
C LEU A 110 19.99 -23.30 11.21
N HIS A 111 20.57 -24.20 10.42
CA HIS A 111 20.53 -24.13 8.97
C HIS A 111 19.11 -24.32 8.42
N ASP A 112 18.35 -25.24 9.01
CA ASP A 112 16.95 -25.46 8.66
C ASP A 112 16.08 -24.24 8.97
N ASP A 113 16.20 -23.66 10.18
CA ASP A 113 15.48 -22.42 10.53
C ASP A 113 15.84 -21.27 9.57
N MET A 114 17.11 -21.13 9.19
CA MET A 114 17.57 -20.12 8.23
C MET A 114 16.91 -20.32 6.84
N LYS A 115 16.82 -21.57 6.37
CA LYS A 115 16.13 -21.92 5.12
C LYS A 115 14.65 -21.55 5.15
N ARG A 116 13.97 -21.77 6.28
CA ARG A 116 12.56 -21.44 6.44
C ARG A 116 12.32 -19.93 6.42
N VAL A 117 13.11 -19.16 7.16
CA VAL A 117 13.07 -17.69 7.12
C VAL A 117 13.30 -17.18 5.71
N SER A 118 14.31 -17.73 5.02
CA SER A 118 14.60 -17.38 3.62
C SER A 118 13.43 -17.72 2.68
N SER A 119 12.74 -18.83 2.92
CA SER A 119 11.58 -19.25 2.13
C SER A 119 10.37 -18.34 2.36
N VAL A 120 10.09 -17.97 3.62
CA VAL A 120 9.07 -16.97 3.98
C VAL A 120 9.32 -15.66 3.24
N ILE A 121 10.54 -15.14 3.31
CA ILE A 121 10.91 -13.87 2.67
C ILE A 121 10.73 -13.96 1.16
N ARG A 122 11.27 -15.01 0.53
CA ARG A 122 11.16 -15.22 -0.92
C ARG A 122 9.71 -15.30 -1.40
N ASP A 123 8.87 -16.05 -0.70
CA ASP A 123 7.46 -16.22 -1.09
C ASP A 123 6.66 -14.93 -0.89
N ASN A 124 6.96 -14.19 0.18
CA ASN A 124 6.38 -12.87 0.42
C ASN A 124 6.82 -11.85 -0.63
N ASP A 125 8.11 -11.80 -0.98
CA ASP A 125 8.64 -10.91 -2.01
C ASP A 125 8.00 -11.17 -3.37
N ALA A 126 7.81 -12.45 -3.73
CA ALA A 126 7.11 -12.82 -4.97
C ALA A 126 5.64 -12.40 -4.98
N LYS A 127 4.97 -12.40 -3.83
CA LYS A 127 3.59 -11.87 -3.69
C LYS A 127 3.57 -10.35 -3.76
N ILE A 128 4.49 -9.67 -3.07
CA ILE A 128 4.65 -8.21 -3.13
C ILE A 128 4.91 -7.74 -4.56
N ALA A 129 5.75 -8.44 -5.32
CA ALA A 129 6.00 -8.10 -6.73
C ALA A 129 4.71 -8.19 -7.58
N ARG A 130 3.85 -9.17 -7.32
CA ARG A 130 2.53 -9.28 -7.99
C ARG A 130 1.59 -8.16 -7.56
N ILE A 131 1.56 -7.83 -6.28
CA ILE A 131 0.79 -6.69 -5.76
C ILE A 131 1.25 -5.38 -6.42
N CYS A 132 2.56 -5.14 -6.55
CA CYS A 132 3.11 -3.96 -7.23
C CYS A 132 2.60 -3.85 -8.66
N GLN A 133 2.56 -4.97 -9.40
CA GLN A 133 2.05 -4.99 -10.75
C GLN A 133 0.56 -4.61 -10.78
N TRP A 134 -0.26 -5.22 -9.94
CA TRP A 134 -1.69 -4.92 -9.88
C TRP A 134 -1.99 -3.48 -9.45
N LEU A 135 -1.20 -2.91 -8.53
CA LEU A 135 -1.32 -1.50 -8.15
C LEU A 135 -0.96 -0.58 -9.32
N SER A 136 0.08 -0.90 -10.08
CA SER A 136 0.46 -0.14 -11.28
C SER A 136 -0.66 -0.18 -12.33
N ASP A 137 -1.23 -1.36 -12.59
CA ASP A 137 -2.31 -1.53 -13.56
C ASP A 137 -3.60 -0.82 -13.10
N GLY A 138 -3.92 -0.92 -11.81
CA GLY A 138 -5.06 -0.23 -11.19
C GLY A 138 -4.93 1.30 -11.28
N MET A 139 -3.74 1.85 -11.03
CA MET A 139 -3.48 3.28 -11.20
C MET A 139 -3.63 3.74 -12.65
N ALA A 140 -3.18 2.94 -13.62
CA ALA A 140 -3.35 3.25 -15.04
C ALA A 140 -4.84 3.28 -15.42
N LEU A 141 -5.63 2.31 -14.94
CA LEU A 141 -7.07 2.27 -15.17
C LEU A 141 -7.80 3.43 -14.50
N ALA A 142 -7.47 3.75 -13.25
CA ALA A 142 -8.10 4.83 -12.49
C ALA A 142 -7.89 6.22 -13.11
N ARG A 143 -6.79 6.41 -13.86
CA ARG A 143 -6.48 7.63 -14.62
C ARG A 143 -7.25 7.75 -15.95
N GLY A 144 -7.85 6.65 -16.43
CA GLY A 144 -8.69 6.65 -17.62
C GLY A 144 -10.03 7.34 -17.39
N ASP A 145 -10.82 7.46 -18.46
CA ASP A 145 -12.17 8.03 -18.41
C ASP A 145 -13.16 6.97 -17.92
N LEU A 146 -13.07 6.65 -16.63
CA LEU A 146 -13.98 5.76 -15.92
C LEU A 146 -15.07 6.55 -15.21
N ASP A 147 -16.27 5.99 -15.17
CA ASP A 147 -17.33 6.45 -14.28
C ASP A 147 -16.91 6.29 -12.80
N GLY A 148 -17.58 7.04 -11.92
CA GLY A 148 -17.25 7.07 -10.49
C GLY A 148 -17.36 5.71 -9.80
N MET A 149 -18.29 4.85 -10.22
CA MET A 149 -18.47 3.51 -9.64
C MET A 149 -17.29 2.62 -9.95
N ARG A 150 -16.85 2.57 -11.22
CA ARG A 150 -15.69 1.78 -11.65
C ARG A 150 -14.41 2.28 -10.99
N ARG A 151 -14.22 3.59 -10.87
CA ARG A 151 -13.07 4.17 -10.16
C ARG A 151 -13.07 3.77 -8.68
N SER A 152 -14.22 3.83 -8.02
CA SER A 152 -14.35 3.41 -6.61
C SER A 152 -14.01 1.93 -6.42
N ILE A 153 -14.45 1.04 -7.33
CA ILE A 153 -14.13 -0.40 -7.25
C ILE A 153 -12.63 -0.64 -7.36
N ILE A 154 -11.97 0.04 -8.30
CA ILE A 154 -10.51 -0.07 -8.49
C ILE A 154 -9.79 0.38 -7.23
N VAL A 155 -10.18 1.50 -6.62
CA VAL A 155 -9.53 2.00 -5.40
C VAL A 155 -9.76 1.07 -4.22
N SER A 156 -10.97 0.58 -4.00
CA SER A 156 -11.22 -0.42 -2.95
C SER A 156 -10.37 -1.68 -3.15
N ARG A 157 -10.17 -2.12 -4.40
CA ARG A 157 -9.26 -3.24 -4.70
C ARG A 157 -7.81 -2.89 -4.37
N MET A 158 -7.35 -1.71 -4.71
CA MET A 158 -6.00 -1.24 -4.39
C MET A 158 -5.76 -1.14 -2.88
N GLU A 159 -6.78 -0.80 -2.08
CA GLU A 159 -6.70 -0.80 -0.63
C GLU A 159 -6.44 -2.19 -0.06
N SER A 160 -7.24 -3.18 -0.48
CA SER A 160 -7.03 -4.58 -0.06
C SER A 160 -5.63 -5.07 -0.43
N LEU A 161 -5.09 -4.63 -1.56
CA LEU A 161 -3.72 -4.95 -1.97
C LEU A 161 -2.66 -4.26 -1.10
N GLY A 162 -2.91 -3.02 -0.67
CA GLY A 162 -2.05 -2.31 0.29
C GLY A 162 -2.01 -3.00 1.65
N GLU A 163 -3.16 -3.48 2.14
CA GLU A 163 -3.26 -4.28 3.38
C GLU A 163 -2.54 -5.62 3.25
N GLU A 164 -2.72 -6.33 2.13
CA GLU A 164 -2.02 -7.59 1.87
C GLU A 164 -0.50 -7.39 1.82
N TRP A 165 -0.03 -6.30 1.19
CA TRP A 165 1.40 -5.95 1.20
C TRP A 165 1.89 -5.74 2.63
N ALA A 166 1.21 -4.91 3.42
CA ALA A 166 1.58 -4.64 4.82
C ALA A 166 1.71 -5.94 5.64
N LEU A 167 0.79 -6.89 5.44
CA LEU A 167 0.84 -8.20 6.08
C LEU A 167 2.05 -9.03 5.66
N LEU A 168 2.42 -9.02 4.38
CA LEU A 168 3.57 -9.77 3.87
C LEU A 168 4.89 -9.21 4.42
N GLU A 169 5.03 -7.88 4.49
CA GLU A 169 6.19 -7.24 5.13
C GLU A 169 6.28 -7.60 6.62
N ALA A 170 5.16 -7.50 7.36
CA ALA A 170 5.12 -7.83 8.77
C ALA A 170 5.44 -9.31 9.05
N LYS A 171 5.01 -10.23 8.16
CA LYS A 171 5.39 -11.65 8.24
C LYS A 171 6.90 -11.84 8.06
N SER A 172 7.50 -11.19 7.07
CA SER A 172 8.95 -11.26 6.85
C SER A 172 9.73 -10.71 8.06
N GLU A 173 9.31 -9.56 8.61
CA GLU A 173 9.92 -8.98 9.81
C GLU A 173 9.78 -9.90 11.03
N ALA A 174 8.58 -10.44 11.27
CA ALA A 174 8.33 -11.36 12.37
C ALA A 174 9.15 -12.66 12.27
N ALA A 175 9.38 -13.18 11.05
CA ALA A 175 10.21 -14.37 10.83
C ALA A 175 11.68 -14.09 11.16
N VAL A 176 12.22 -12.94 10.73
CA VAL A 176 13.58 -12.51 11.07
C VAL A 176 13.73 -12.30 12.56
N LEU A 177 12.80 -11.59 13.21
CA LEU A 177 12.82 -11.37 14.65
C LEU A 177 12.75 -12.68 15.45
N TRP A 178 11.95 -13.65 15.01
CA TRP A 178 11.91 -14.97 15.62
C TRP A 178 13.26 -15.68 15.52
N PHE A 179 13.86 -15.71 14.33
CA PHE A 179 15.17 -16.33 14.11
C PHE A 179 16.25 -15.68 14.98
N ASP A 180 16.30 -14.35 14.99
CA ASP A 180 17.23 -13.60 15.82
C ASP A 180 17.00 -13.85 17.30
N SER A 181 15.74 -13.94 17.72
CA SER A 181 15.38 -14.22 19.11
C SER A 181 15.86 -15.60 19.58
N LYS A 182 15.79 -16.60 18.69
CA LYS A 182 16.16 -17.98 18.99
C LYS A 182 17.67 -18.19 18.99
N TRP A 183 18.39 -17.53 18.08
CA TRP A 183 19.77 -17.88 17.77
C TRP A 183 20.82 -16.84 18.22
N PHE A 184 20.43 -15.57 18.44
CA PHE A 184 21.39 -14.48 18.65
C PHE A 184 21.13 -13.59 19.87
N VAL A 185 20.15 -13.90 20.72
CA VAL A 185 19.82 -13.09 21.92
C VAL A 185 20.95 -13.06 22.95
N ASP A 186 21.76 -14.11 23.04
CA ASP A 186 22.85 -14.19 24.02
C ASP A 186 24.20 -13.59 23.58
N ARG A 187 24.32 -13.06 22.35
CA ARG A 187 25.53 -12.34 21.91
C ARG A 187 25.58 -10.86 22.31
N ARG A 188 24.50 -10.32 22.89
CA ARG A 188 24.39 -8.90 23.33
C ARG A 188 24.54 -8.70 24.85
N ARG A 189 24.84 -9.78 25.60
CA ARG A 189 25.03 -9.76 27.07
C ARG A 189 26.45 -10.07 27.54
N LYS A 190 27.45 -10.00 26.65
CA LYS A 190 28.87 -10.09 27.01
C LYS A 190 29.59 -8.81 26.63
#